data_AF-A0AAN7Q2Y3-F1
#
_entry.id   AF-A0AAN7Q2Y3-F1
#
_cell.length_a   1.000
_cell.length_b   1.000
_cell.length_c   1.000
_cell.angle_alpha   90.00
_cell.angle_beta   90.00
_cell.angle_gamma   90.00
#
_symmetry.space_group_name_H-M   'P 1'
#
loop_
_entity.id
_entity.type
_entity.pdbx_description
1 polymer ?
#
loop_
_entity_poly.entity_id
_entity_poly.type
_entity_poly.pdbx_seq_one_letter_code
_entity_poly.pdbx_strand_id
1 'polypeptide(L)'
;MRIAIEGCMHGDLDNVYKTLKFIEERAGSKIDLLLCCGDFQAVRNEADMESLNVPRKYREMKSFWKYYSGEEVAPIPTIFIGGNHEASNYLWELYYGGWAAPNIYFLGYAGVVKFGDIRIGGLSGIYNERHYKLGHFERPPYNESTIRSVYHVREYDVHKLMHIEEPMDIFLSHDWPLGITDCGNSRKLIQQKPFFEKEIQQRALGSKAAAQLLEKLKPTYWFSAHLHCKFAASVQHGEGGPITKFLALDKCRPGGRFLQIIDVEAGPGPYAISYDEEWLAITRKFNSILPLTVKNAKFGASQHAMQDCRDWVRTRLQAKGSKPCEFARTAPCYDPSHRTYNDTAGLVRNPQTESYLELLELPYLLDDKFESIQVANHQASSIQQDPLDGESEEIPIDDVDELEELAEYEVEHEG
;
A
#
# COMPACT_ATOMS: atom_id res chain seq x y z
N MET A 1 -6.27 -21.15 9.63
CA MET A 1 -5.63 -19.91 10.09
C MET A 1 -6.68 -18.82 10.25
N ARG A 2 -6.67 -18.07 11.35
CA ARG A 2 -7.59 -16.94 11.58
C ARG A 2 -6.91 -15.64 11.23
N ILE A 3 -7.45 -14.92 10.25
CA ILE A 3 -6.86 -13.69 9.74
C ILE A 3 -7.82 -12.53 10.02
N ALA A 4 -7.33 -11.49 10.67
CA ALA A 4 -8.02 -10.22 10.79
C ALA A 4 -7.68 -9.33 9.59
N ILE A 5 -8.71 -8.74 8.99
CA ILE A 5 -8.60 -7.78 7.89
C ILE A 5 -9.02 -6.42 8.43
N GLU A 6 -8.18 -5.42 8.22
CA GLU A 6 -8.39 -4.03 8.61
C GLU A 6 -8.36 -3.13 7.36
N GLY A 7 -9.23 -2.12 7.35
CA GLY A 7 -9.38 -1.16 6.24
C GLY A 7 -8.24 -0.12 6.19
N CYS A 8 -8.55 1.11 6.62
CA CYS A 8 -7.57 2.20 6.75
C CYS A 8 -7.17 2.42 8.21
N MET A 9 -5.88 2.25 8.51
CA MET A 9 -5.38 2.32 9.89
C MET A 9 -5.29 3.77 10.42
N HIS A 10 -4.89 4.73 9.59
CA HIS A 10 -4.58 6.13 9.95
C HIS A 10 -3.76 6.27 11.25
N GLY A 11 -2.78 5.38 11.44
CA GLY A 11 -1.90 5.35 12.61
C GLY A 11 -2.56 4.89 13.93
N ASP A 12 -3.80 4.40 13.92
CA ASP A 12 -4.56 3.99 15.12
C ASP A 12 -4.28 2.54 15.58
N LEU A 13 -3.00 2.14 15.55
CA LEU A 13 -2.54 0.79 15.87
C LEU A 13 -2.96 0.37 17.28
N ASP A 14 -2.85 1.28 18.26
CA ASP A 14 -3.18 1.00 19.66
C ASP A 14 -4.64 0.55 19.82
N ASN A 15 -5.60 1.20 19.16
CA ASN A 15 -7.02 0.83 19.27
C ASN A 15 -7.34 -0.43 18.48
N VAL A 16 -6.74 -0.62 17.29
CA VAL A 16 -6.93 -1.84 16.50
C VAL A 16 -6.41 -3.06 17.27
N TYR A 17 -5.19 -3.00 17.81
CA TYR A 17 -4.64 -4.11 18.59
C TYR A 17 -5.40 -4.37 19.89
N LYS A 18 -5.88 -3.34 20.61
CA LYS A 18 -6.77 -3.52 21.77
C LYS A 18 -8.08 -4.21 21.38
N THR A 19 -8.66 -3.82 20.25
CA THR A 19 -9.88 -4.43 19.72
C THR A 19 -9.67 -5.91 19.39
N LEU A 20 -8.56 -6.24 18.72
CA LEU A 20 -8.21 -7.62 18.38
C LEU A 20 -8.01 -8.48 19.64
N LYS A 21 -7.27 -7.99 20.64
CA LYS A 21 -7.10 -8.68 21.93
C LYS A 21 -8.44 -8.96 22.61
N PHE A 22 -9.33 -7.96 22.66
CA PHE A 22 -10.68 -8.13 23.21
C PHE A 22 -11.47 -9.21 22.46
N ILE A 23 -11.34 -9.28 21.13
CA ILE A 23 -12.00 -10.33 20.33
C ILE A 23 -11.41 -11.71 20.64
N GLU A 24 -10.08 -11.85 20.74
CA GLU A 24 -9.44 -13.11 21.11
C GLU A 24 -9.90 -13.61 22.48
N GLU A 25 -9.95 -12.73 23.48
CA GLU A 25 -10.40 -13.03 24.85
C GLU A 25 -11.86 -13.51 24.85
N ARG A 26 -12.73 -12.82 24.11
CA ARG A 26 -14.15 -13.17 24.03
C ARG A 26 -14.42 -14.46 23.24
N ALA A 27 -13.64 -14.70 22.19
CA ALA A 27 -13.79 -15.87 21.33
C ALA A 27 -13.01 -17.11 21.82
N GLY A 28 -12.14 -16.95 22.83
CA GLY A 28 -11.30 -18.04 23.34
C GLY A 28 -10.33 -18.62 22.30
N SER A 29 -9.95 -17.82 21.30
CA SER A 29 -9.17 -18.29 20.15
C SER A 29 -8.27 -17.17 19.62
N LYS A 30 -7.08 -17.57 19.13
CA LYS A 30 -6.05 -16.63 18.65
C LYS A 30 -6.26 -16.20 17.21
N ILE A 31 -5.84 -14.98 16.91
CA ILE A 31 -5.73 -14.41 15.57
C ILE A 31 -4.27 -14.59 15.15
N ASP A 32 -4.06 -15.24 14.01
CA ASP A 32 -2.72 -15.63 13.54
C ASP A 32 -2.03 -14.49 12.77
N LEU A 33 -2.81 -13.63 12.11
CA LEU A 33 -2.32 -12.57 11.22
C LEU A 33 -3.30 -11.39 11.17
N LEU A 34 -2.77 -10.17 11.09
CA LEU A 34 -3.48 -8.95 10.73
C LEU A 34 -3.03 -8.49 9.33
N LEU A 35 -3.99 -8.26 8.44
CA LEU A 35 -3.77 -7.63 7.14
C LEU A 35 -4.38 -6.23 7.11
N CYS A 36 -3.57 -5.21 6.82
CA CYS A 36 -4.01 -3.82 6.70
C CYS A 36 -4.00 -3.38 5.23
N CYS A 37 -5.11 -2.85 4.75
CA CYS A 37 -5.31 -2.51 3.34
C CYS A 37 -4.80 -1.12 2.96
N GLY A 38 -4.09 -0.43 3.85
CA GLY A 38 -3.39 0.83 3.56
C GLY A 38 -3.71 1.93 4.54
N ASP A 39 -3.26 3.15 4.19
CA ASP A 39 -3.22 4.30 5.09
C ASP A 39 -2.66 3.92 6.46
N PHE A 40 -1.55 3.16 6.45
CA PHE A 40 -0.96 2.62 7.67
C PHE A 40 -0.36 3.72 8.55
N GLN A 41 0.19 4.75 7.89
CA GLN A 41 0.79 5.93 8.51
C GLN A 41 2.00 5.55 9.38
N ALA A 42 3.00 4.90 8.77
CA ALA A 42 4.24 4.44 9.40
C ALA A 42 5.23 5.58 9.77
N VAL A 43 4.76 6.61 10.49
CA VAL A 43 5.56 7.80 10.84
C VAL A 43 6.46 7.52 12.05
N ARG A 44 7.79 7.56 11.87
CA ARG A 44 8.78 7.25 12.92
C ARG A 44 9.10 8.46 13.81
N ASN A 45 9.06 9.66 13.25
CA ASN A 45 9.45 10.93 13.86
C ASN A 45 8.87 12.14 13.10
N GLU A 46 9.19 13.36 13.53
CA GLU A 46 8.67 14.60 12.93
C GLU A 46 9.15 14.83 11.49
N ALA A 47 10.33 14.32 11.10
CA ALA A 47 10.82 14.47 9.74
C ALA A 47 9.98 13.66 8.73
N ASP A 48 9.53 12.46 9.13
CA ASP A 48 8.61 11.66 8.32
C ASP A 48 7.24 12.35 8.12
N MET A 49 6.84 13.23 9.05
CA MET A 49 5.58 13.99 8.97
C MET A 49 5.53 14.96 7.78
N GLU A 50 6.69 15.41 7.30
CA GLU A 50 6.78 16.22 6.07
C GLU A 50 6.64 15.38 4.79
N SER A 51 6.68 14.06 4.93
CA SER A 51 6.46 13.10 3.86
C SER A 51 5.08 12.45 3.91
N LEU A 52 4.16 13.02 4.71
CA LEU A 52 2.77 12.60 4.83
C LEU A 52 1.84 13.60 4.11
N ASN A 53 1.09 13.12 3.12
CA ASN A 53 0.10 13.95 2.41
C ASN A 53 -1.20 14.10 3.23
N VAL A 54 -1.12 14.82 4.34
CA VAL A 54 -2.29 15.18 5.16
C VAL A 54 -2.23 16.70 5.41
N PRO A 55 -3.35 17.43 5.33
CA PRO A 55 -3.35 18.86 5.66
C PRO A 55 -2.77 19.11 7.04
N ARG A 56 -1.90 20.12 7.18
CA ARG A 56 -1.10 20.36 8.40
C ARG A 56 -1.93 20.39 9.69
N LYS A 57 -3.15 20.94 9.63
CA LYS A 57 -4.07 21.02 10.78
C LYS A 57 -4.55 19.67 11.31
N TYR A 58 -4.52 18.61 10.49
CA TYR A 58 -4.96 17.26 10.85
C TYR A 58 -3.80 16.29 11.11
N ARG A 59 -2.54 16.75 11.00
CA ARG A 59 -1.38 15.89 11.20
C ARG A 59 -1.18 15.57 12.68
N GLU A 60 -1.07 14.28 12.99
CA GLU A 60 -0.78 13.77 14.32
C GLU A 60 0.28 12.67 14.24
N MET A 61 1.20 12.63 15.21
CA MET A 61 2.26 11.59 15.28
C MET A 61 1.68 10.17 15.49
N LYS A 62 0.45 10.08 16.02
CA LYS A 62 -0.25 8.83 16.32
C LYS A 62 0.64 7.87 17.13
N SER A 63 0.59 6.56 16.85
CA SER A 63 1.16 5.52 17.71
C SER A 63 2.28 4.68 17.07
N PHE A 64 2.49 4.75 15.74
CA PHE A 64 3.47 3.88 15.06
C PHE A 64 4.89 4.00 15.61
N TRP A 65 5.34 5.21 15.95
CA TRP A 65 6.68 5.46 16.50
C TRP A 65 7.00 4.62 17.76
N LYS A 66 6.00 4.24 18.57
CA LYS A 66 6.17 3.37 19.74
C LYS A 66 6.56 1.94 19.34
N TYR A 67 5.97 1.44 18.26
CA TYR A 67 6.27 0.11 17.72
C TYR A 67 7.64 0.12 17.03
N TYR A 68 7.96 1.19 16.30
CA TYR A 68 9.27 1.38 15.68
C TYR A 68 10.40 1.50 16.71
N SER A 69 10.16 2.18 17.84
CA SER A 69 11.15 2.35 18.92
C SER A 69 11.34 1.08 19.77
N GLY A 70 10.35 0.19 19.80
CA GLY A 70 10.29 -0.98 20.66
C GLY A 70 9.69 -0.70 22.05
N GLU A 71 9.11 0.49 22.27
CA GLU A 71 8.31 0.79 23.46
C GLU A 71 7.06 -0.09 23.51
N GLU A 72 6.46 -0.35 22.34
CA GLU A 72 5.37 -1.30 22.15
C GLU A 72 5.79 -2.41 21.18
N VAL A 73 5.17 -3.58 21.29
CA VAL A 73 5.38 -4.71 20.38
C VAL A 73 4.05 -5.11 19.77
N ALA A 74 4.00 -5.23 18.44
CA ALA A 74 2.79 -5.67 17.75
C ALA A 74 2.43 -7.09 18.23
N PRO A 75 1.24 -7.29 18.84
CA PRO A 75 0.89 -8.55 19.51
C PRO A 75 0.53 -9.67 18.52
N ILE A 76 0.25 -9.31 17.27
CA ILE A 76 -0.14 -10.19 16.18
C ILE A 76 0.78 -9.82 15.01
N PRO A 77 1.33 -10.79 14.25
CA PRO A 77 2.02 -10.49 13.01
C PRO A 77 1.13 -9.64 12.10
N THR A 78 1.66 -8.51 11.64
CA THR A 78 0.90 -7.56 10.82
C THR A 78 1.57 -7.40 9.46
N ILE A 79 0.83 -7.59 8.38
CA ILE A 79 1.27 -7.25 7.01
C ILE A 79 0.42 -6.10 6.51
N PHE A 80 1.04 -5.09 5.92
CA PHE A 80 0.34 -3.95 5.33
C PHE A 80 0.86 -3.59 3.94
N ILE A 81 -0.01 -2.99 3.14
CA ILE A 81 0.32 -2.23 1.92
C ILE A 81 0.19 -0.74 2.21
N GLY A 82 0.73 0.13 1.35
CA GLY A 82 0.58 1.58 1.48
C GLY A 82 -0.74 2.08 0.89
N GLY A 83 -1.29 3.16 1.47
CA GLY A 83 -2.36 3.98 0.87
C GLY A 83 -1.85 5.34 0.40
N ASN A 84 -2.66 6.38 0.54
CA ASN A 84 -2.30 7.78 0.22
C ASN A 84 -1.83 8.58 1.45
N HIS A 85 -2.12 8.12 2.67
CA HIS A 85 -1.67 8.74 3.92
C HIS A 85 -0.49 7.99 4.54
N GLU A 86 0.67 8.07 3.90
CA GLU A 86 1.87 7.34 4.32
C GLU A 86 3.08 8.22 4.58
N ALA A 87 3.97 7.76 5.46
CA ALA A 87 5.34 8.26 5.53
C ALA A 87 6.11 7.79 4.29
N SER A 88 5.89 8.46 3.15
CA SER A 88 6.31 7.97 1.82
C SER A 88 7.83 7.85 1.69
N ASN A 89 8.58 8.68 2.42
CA ASN A 89 10.03 8.57 2.52
C ASN A 89 10.47 7.26 3.17
N TYR A 90 9.82 6.82 4.25
CA TYR A 90 10.15 5.58 4.92
C TYR A 90 9.71 4.36 4.10
N LEU A 91 8.51 4.40 3.51
CA LEU A 91 8.06 3.29 2.65
C LEU A 91 8.97 3.13 1.41
N TRP A 92 9.55 4.22 0.90
CA TRP A 92 10.55 4.15 -0.18
C TRP A 92 11.81 3.38 0.22
N GLU A 93 12.29 3.52 1.46
CA GLU A 93 13.41 2.74 1.99
C GLU A 93 13.14 1.22 1.93
N LEU A 94 11.87 0.84 1.99
CA LEU A 94 11.36 -0.53 1.99
C LEU A 94 10.58 -0.86 0.69
N TYR A 95 10.98 -0.28 -0.46
CA TYR A 95 10.30 -0.47 -1.75
C TYR A 95 10.03 -1.94 -2.12
N TYR A 96 10.97 -2.85 -1.82
CA TYR A 96 10.86 -4.30 -2.07
C TYR A 96 10.12 -5.08 -0.96
N GLY A 97 9.63 -4.38 0.05
CA GLY A 97 9.06 -4.94 1.27
C GLY A 97 10.11 -5.19 2.36
N GLY A 98 9.65 -5.23 3.61
CA GLY A 98 10.50 -5.47 4.77
C GLY A 98 9.79 -5.12 6.08
N TRP A 99 10.44 -5.38 7.21
CA TRP A 99 9.89 -5.06 8.52
C TRP A 99 9.93 -3.54 8.73
N ALA A 100 8.75 -2.92 8.85
CA ALA A 100 8.62 -1.51 9.19
C ALA A 100 8.83 -1.27 10.69
N ALA A 101 8.53 -2.28 11.51
CA ALA A 101 8.81 -2.37 12.94
C ALA A 101 8.85 -3.87 13.32
N PRO A 102 9.29 -4.25 14.54
CA PRO A 102 9.22 -5.64 14.98
C PRO A 102 7.80 -6.20 14.83
N ASN A 103 7.66 -7.32 14.11
CA ASN A 103 6.39 -8.01 13.85
C ASN A 103 5.38 -7.22 12.97
N ILE A 104 5.81 -6.13 12.32
CA ILE A 104 5.03 -5.36 11.34
C ILE A 104 5.78 -5.32 10.01
N TYR A 105 5.24 -5.95 8.97
CA TYR A 105 5.86 -6.11 7.66
C TYR A 105 5.14 -5.27 6.60
N PHE A 106 5.87 -4.38 5.94
CA PHE A 106 5.41 -3.69 4.74
C PHE A 106 5.62 -4.61 3.54
N LEU A 107 4.59 -4.81 2.73
CA LEU A 107 4.66 -5.69 1.56
C LEU A 107 5.51 -5.12 0.42
N GLY A 108 5.79 -3.82 0.44
CA GLY A 108 6.46 -3.08 -0.63
C GLY A 108 5.47 -2.31 -1.50
N TYR A 109 6.00 -1.59 -2.51
CA TYR A 109 5.15 -0.89 -3.48
C TYR A 109 4.29 -1.85 -4.30
N ALA A 110 4.85 -3.02 -4.60
CA ALA A 110 4.13 -4.23 -4.97
C ALA A 110 4.95 -5.41 -4.44
N GLY A 111 4.28 -6.49 -4.05
CA GLY A 111 4.97 -7.63 -3.45
C GLY A 111 4.11 -8.88 -3.35
N VAL A 112 4.79 -10.03 -3.22
CA VAL A 112 4.18 -11.28 -2.77
C VAL A 112 5.07 -11.91 -1.71
N VAL A 113 4.47 -12.32 -0.61
CA VAL A 113 5.11 -13.13 0.44
C VAL A 113 4.26 -14.34 0.76
N LYS A 114 4.87 -15.32 1.43
CA LYS A 114 4.15 -16.44 2.05
C LYS A 114 4.02 -16.21 3.53
N PHE A 115 2.86 -16.53 4.10
CA PHE A 115 2.67 -16.66 5.54
C PHE A 115 2.19 -18.07 5.85
N GLY A 116 3.11 -18.92 6.33
CA GLY A 116 2.90 -20.37 6.24
C GLY A 116 2.88 -20.82 4.78
N ASP A 117 1.81 -21.47 4.35
CA ASP A 117 1.58 -21.90 2.97
C ASP A 117 0.69 -20.93 2.16
N ILE A 118 0.15 -19.89 2.78
CA ILE A 118 -0.72 -18.90 2.13
C ILE A 118 0.12 -17.86 1.37
N ARG A 119 -0.18 -17.65 0.09
CA ARG A 119 0.41 -16.59 -0.75
C ARG A 119 -0.40 -15.31 -0.64
N ILE A 120 0.28 -14.24 -0.23
CA ILE A 120 -0.32 -12.92 0.01
C ILE A 120 0.39 -11.93 -0.91
N GLY A 121 -0.35 -11.46 -1.91
CA GLY A 121 0.08 -10.43 -2.84
C GLY A 121 -0.52 -9.07 -2.51
N GLY A 122 0.07 -8.01 -3.02
CA GLY A 122 -0.55 -6.70 -2.91
C GLY A 122 0.09 -5.61 -3.76
N LEU A 123 -0.69 -4.56 -3.94
CA LEU A 123 -0.35 -3.35 -4.66
C LEU A 123 -0.61 -2.15 -3.76
N SER A 124 0.44 -1.41 -3.42
CA SER A 124 0.35 -0.20 -2.61
C SER A 124 -0.04 1.01 -3.46
N GLY A 125 -0.72 1.96 -2.83
CA GLY A 125 -1.07 3.24 -3.41
C GLY A 125 -2.44 3.30 -4.07
N ILE A 126 -2.73 4.48 -4.63
CA ILE A 126 -3.99 4.78 -5.33
C ILE A 126 -3.75 5.04 -6.82
N TYR A 127 -4.76 4.81 -7.66
CA TYR A 127 -4.62 4.93 -9.10
C TYR A 127 -4.85 6.36 -9.59
N ASN A 128 -3.85 6.91 -10.27
CA ASN A 128 -3.99 8.15 -11.02
C ASN A 128 -3.45 8.00 -12.44
N GLU A 129 -4.32 8.19 -13.44
CA GLU A 129 -4.00 7.97 -14.85
C GLU A 129 -2.84 8.84 -15.37
N ARG A 130 -2.69 10.07 -14.83
CA ARG A 130 -1.63 11.01 -15.24
C ARG A 130 -0.23 10.50 -14.86
N HIS A 131 -0.14 9.78 -13.74
CA HIS A 131 1.14 9.29 -13.19
C HIS A 131 1.41 7.83 -13.52
N TYR A 132 0.38 7.06 -13.91
CA TYR A 132 0.46 5.61 -14.06
C TYR A 132 1.62 5.14 -14.95
N LYS A 133 1.89 5.84 -16.06
CA LYS A 133 2.95 5.46 -17.01
C LYS A 133 4.35 5.96 -16.63
N LEU A 134 4.47 6.86 -15.67
CA LEU A 134 5.73 7.46 -15.26
C LEU A 134 6.56 6.47 -14.42
N GLY A 135 7.82 6.81 -14.15
CA GLY A 135 8.59 6.15 -13.11
C GLY A 135 8.36 6.72 -11.72
N HIS A 136 9.11 6.21 -10.76
CA HIS A 136 9.18 6.69 -9.38
C HIS A 136 10.32 7.71 -9.24
N PHE A 137 10.04 8.95 -9.62
CA PHE A 137 11.01 10.05 -9.69
C PHE A 137 11.02 10.94 -8.44
N GLU A 138 10.01 10.80 -7.58
CA GLU A 138 9.77 11.65 -6.42
C GLU A 138 10.78 11.36 -5.31
N ARG A 139 11.37 12.40 -4.73
CA ARG A 139 12.30 12.27 -3.59
C ARG A 139 12.07 13.41 -2.59
N PRO A 140 12.30 13.17 -1.28
CA PRO A 140 12.31 14.25 -0.29
C PRO A 140 13.38 15.31 -0.59
N PRO A 141 13.15 16.59 -0.24
CA PRO A 141 11.88 17.13 0.25
C PRO A 141 10.83 17.17 -0.86
N TYR A 142 9.62 16.69 -0.56
CA TYR A 142 8.51 16.71 -1.51
C TYR A 142 7.89 18.11 -1.59
N ASN A 143 7.38 18.45 -2.78
CA ASN A 143 6.49 19.60 -2.96
C ASN A 143 5.04 19.11 -3.04
N GLU A 144 4.08 20.02 -3.18
CA GLU A 144 2.64 19.71 -3.24
C GLU A 144 2.25 18.72 -4.36
N SER A 145 3.02 18.67 -5.44
CA SER A 145 2.78 17.72 -6.54
C SER A 145 3.44 16.38 -6.27
N THR A 146 4.72 16.37 -5.88
CA THR A 146 5.49 15.12 -5.68
C THR A 146 5.07 14.37 -4.43
N ILE A 147 4.53 15.05 -3.42
CA ILE A 147 3.97 14.39 -2.24
C ILE A 147 2.70 13.61 -2.57
N ARG A 148 1.95 14.03 -3.60
CA ARG A 148 0.78 13.31 -4.11
C ARG A 148 1.18 12.20 -5.06
N SER A 149 2.10 12.48 -5.98
CA SER A 149 2.47 11.51 -7.01
C SER A 149 3.25 10.30 -6.50
N VAL A 150 3.96 10.42 -5.37
CA VAL A 150 4.81 9.35 -4.78
C VAL A 150 4.04 8.09 -4.37
N TYR A 151 2.78 8.21 -3.98
CA TYR A 151 1.93 7.07 -3.59
C TYR A 151 1.01 6.62 -4.73
N HIS A 152 1.07 7.24 -5.91
CA HIS A 152 0.26 6.76 -7.04
C HIS A 152 0.82 5.44 -7.60
N VAL A 153 -0.07 4.53 -7.98
CA VAL A 153 0.27 3.26 -8.63
C VAL A 153 1.05 3.52 -9.93
N ARG A 154 2.10 2.72 -10.18
CA ARG A 154 2.87 2.75 -11.44
C ARG A 154 2.66 1.49 -12.26
N GLU A 155 2.68 1.66 -13.58
CA GLU A 155 2.61 0.55 -14.54
C GLU A 155 3.72 -0.46 -14.31
N TYR A 156 4.91 -0.02 -13.93
CA TYR A 156 6.02 -0.92 -13.62
C TYR A 156 5.68 -1.95 -12.53
N ASP A 157 5.02 -1.51 -11.46
CA ASP A 157 4.64 -2.37 -10.34
C ASP A 157 3.53 -3.34 -10.74
N VAL A 158 2.52 -2.84 -11.46
CA VAL A 158 1.44 -3.67 -12.02
C VAL A 158 2.00 -4.68 -13.01
N HIS A 159 2.93 -4.29 -13.88
CA HIS A 159 3.54 -5.16 -14.87
C HIS A 159 4.30 -6.33 -14.23
N LYS A 160 5.01 -6.10 -13.12
CA LYS A 160 5.61 -7.20 -12.33
C LYS A 160 4.55 -8.17 -11.85
N LEU A 161 3.48 -7.67 -11.23
CA LEU A 161 2.38 -8.51 -10.72
C LEU A 161 1.64 -9.27 -11.83
N MET A 162 1.52 -8.70 -13.04
CA MET A 162 0.94 -9.36 -14.20
C MET A 162 1.74 -10.59 -14.68
N HIS A 163 2.99 -10.76 -14.23
CA HIS A 163 3.82 -11.94 -14.52
C HIS A 163 3.62 -13.10 -13.53
N ILE A 164 2.78 -12.93 -12.52
CA ILE A 164 2.41 -14.03 -11.62
C ILE A 164 1.59 -15.07 -12.39
N GLU A 165 1.98 -16.32 -12.24
CA GLU A 165 1.36 -17.49 -12.86
C GLU A 165 0.90 -18.49 -11.79
N GLU A 166 1.61 -18.58 -10.67
CA GLU A 166 1.20 -19.44 -9.56
C GLU A 166 -0.07 -18.89 -8.89
N PRO A 167 -0.96 -19.76 -8.35
CA PRO A 167 -2.21 -19.34 -7.71
C PRO A 167 -1.99 -18.37 -6.55
N MET A 168 -2.90 -17.40 -6.40
CA MET A 168 -2.87 -16.40 -5.33
C MET A 168 -4.02 -16.64 -4.35
N ASP A 169 -3.72 -16.69 -3.04
CA ASP A 169 -4.76 -16.91 -2.03
C ASP A 169 -5.42 -15.59 -1.63
N ILE A 170 -4.60 -14.58 -1.33
CA ILE A 170 -5.05 -13.27 -0.85
C ILE A 170 -4.35 -12.19 -1.65
N PHE A 171 -5.11 -11.20 -2.12
CA PHE A 171 -4.57 -10.00 -2.74
C PHE A 171 -5.08 -8.73 -2.06
N LEU A 172 -4.19 -7.77 -1.82
CA LEU A 172 -4.48 -6.49 -1.20
C LEU A 172 -4.32 -5.34 -2.20
N SER A 173 -5.26 -4.41 -2.21
CA SER A 173 -5.09 -3.10 -2.86
C SER A 173 -5.75 -2.02 -2.01
N HIS A 174 -5.19 -0.82 -1.93
CA HIS A 174 -5.84 0.24 -1.16
C HIS A 174 -7.16 0.66 -1.82
N ASP A 175 -7.06 1.09 -3.08
CA ASP A 175 -8.22 1.34 -3.93
C ASP A 175 -8.98 0.08 -4.30
N TRP A 176 -10.26 0.26 -4.55
CA TRP A 176 -11.11 -0.83 -5.04
C TRP A 176 -10.82 -1.10 -6.51
N PRO A 177 -10.89 -2.36 -6.97
CA PRO A 177 -10.91 -2.66 -8.39
C PRO A 177 -12.06 -1.94 -9.10
N LEU A 178 -11.76 -1.22 -10.18
CA LEU A 178 -12.78 -0.55 -10.99
C LEU A 178 -13.87 -1.54 -11.42
N GLY A 179 -15.14 -1.18 -11.18
CA GLY A 179 -16.31 -2.01 -11.55
C GLY A 179 -16.69 -3.08 -10.54
N ILE A 180 -15.98 -3.22 -9.40
CA ILE A 180 -16.31 -4.21 -8.37
C ILE A 180 -17.73 -4.07 -7.81
N THR A 181 -18.30 -2.87 -7.89
CA THR A 181 -19.66 -2.56 -7.45
C THR A 181 -20.73 -3.37 -8.17
N ASP A 182 -20.46 -3.80 -9.40
CA ASP A 182 -21.38 -4.63 -10.21
C ASP A 182 -21.53 -6.04 -9.65
N CYS A 183 -20.54 -6.50 -8.89
CA CYS A 183 -20.48 -7.83 -8.30
C CYS A 183 -21.05 -7.88 -6.87
N GLY A 184 -21.65 -6.77 -6.40
CA GLY A 184 -22.21 -6.64 -5.06
C GLY A 184 -23.51 -5.84 -5.05
N ASN A 185 -23.93 -5.38 -3.87
CA ASN A 185 -25.16 -4.60 -3.74
C ASN A 185 -24.91 -3.10 -3.95
N SER A 186 -24.71 -2.70 -5.21
CA SER A 186 -24.47 -1.29 -5.60
C SER A 186 -25.59 -0.35 -5.15
N ARG A 187 -26.86 -0.79 -5.19
CA ARG A 187 -28.00 0.02 -4.72
C ARG A 187 -27.84 0.41 -3.25
N LYS A 188 -27.46 -0.55 -2.40
CA LYS A 188 -27.22 -0.28 -0.97
C LYS A 188 -26.01 0.63 -0.75
N LEU A 189 -24.96 0.47 -1.55
CA LEU A 189 -23.79 1.34 -1.51
C LEU A 189 -24.17 2.79 -1.84
N ILE A 190 -24.91 3.01 -2.92
CA ILE A 190 -25.40 4.33 -3.35
C ILE A 190 -26.34 4.93 -2.28
N GLN A 191 -27.21 4.13 -1.67
CA GLN A 191 -28.03 4.61 -0.55
C GLN A 191 -27.20 5.11 0.65
N GLN A 192 -26.02 4.52 0.88
CA GLN A 192 -25.11 4.92 1.97
C GLN A 192 -24.21 6.09 1.57
N LYS A 193 -23.78 6.15 0.31
CA LYS A 193 -22.92 7.18 -0.26
C LYS A 193 -23.45 7.60 -1.64
N PRO A 194 -24.44 8.52 -1.69
CA PRO A 194 -25.13 8.88 -2.94
C PRO A 194 -24.21 9.44 -4.04
N PHE A 195 -23.15 10.14 -3.67
CA PHE A 195 -22.18 10.71 -4.61
C PHE A 195 -21.47 9.66 -5.46
N PHE A 196 -21.37 8.41 -5.00
CA PHE A 196 -20.83 7.31 -5.82
C PHE A 196 -21.70 6.94 -7.01
N GLU A 197 -22.97 7.34 -7.07
CA GLU A 197 -23.85 7.00 -8.19
C GLU A 197 -23.28 7.45 -9.54
N LYS A 198 -22.83 8.70 -9.62
CA LYS A 198 -22.25 9.28 -10.85
C LYS A 198 -20.98 8.52 -11.25
N GLU A 199 -20.07 8.28 -10.31
CA GLU A 199 -18.80 7.61 -10.58
C GLU A 199 -18.98 6.14 -10.98
N ILE A 200 -19.93 5.42 -10.37
CA ILE A 200 -20.27 4.05 -10.73
C ILE A 200 -20.82 4.02 -12.17
N GLN A 201 -21.76 4.91 -12.50
CA GLN A 201 -22.33 5.01 -13.84
C GLN A 201 -21.27 5.35 -14.90
N GLN A 202 -20.31 6.21 -14.55
CA GLN A 202 -19.24 6.66 -15.44
C GLN A 202 -18.03 5.71 -15.48
N ARG A 203 -18.04 4.61 -14.72
CA ARG A 203 -16.87 3.69 -14.59
C ARG A 203 -15.60 4.43 -14.12
N ALA A 204 -15.76 5.32 -13.15
CA ALA A 204 -14.68 6.11 -12.55
C ALA A 204 -14.34 5.69 -11.11
N LEU A 205 -15.27 5.04 -10.38
CA LEU A 205 -15.04 4.62 -9.00
C LEU A 205 -14.04 3.44 -8.92
N GLY A 206 -12.81 3.72 -8.52
CA GLY A 206 -11.76 2.74 -8.24
C GLY A 206 -10.66 2.65 -9.30
N SER A 207 -9.77 1.68 -9.12
CA SER A 207 -8.51 1.55 -9.84
C SER A 207 -8.61 0.64 -11.07
N LYS A 208 -8.29 1.19 -12.24
CA LYS A 208 -8.16 0.44 -13.51
C LYS A 208 -7.06 -0.63 -13.39
N ALA A 209 -5.95 -0.31 -12.73
CA ALA A 209 -4.84 -1.24 -12.50
C ALA A 209 -5.26 -2.42 -11.61
N ALA A 210 -5.96 -2.15 -10.51
CA ALA A 210 -6.47 -3.19 -9.62
C ALA A 210 -7.49 -4.11 -10.33
N ALA A 211 -8.34 -3.55 -11.21
CA ALA A 211 -9.26 -4.35 -12.04
C ALA A 211 -8.52 -5.31 -12.99
N GLN A 212 -7.43 -4.85 -13.63
CA GLN A 212 -6.61 -5.72 -14.49
C GLN A 212 -5.97 -6.87 -13.69
N LEU A 213 -5.46 -6.57 -12.50
CA LEU A 213 -4.87 -7.58 -11.62
C LEU A 213 -5.90 -8.56 -11.08
N LEU A 214 -7.10 -8.09 -10.72
CA LEU A 214 -8.20 -8.96 -10.29
C LEU A 214 -8.56 -9.98 -11.37
N GLU A 215 -8.69 -9.54 -12.62
CA GLU A 215 -8.97 -10.43 -13.76
C GLU A 215 -7.81 -11.38 -14.06
N LYS A 216 -6.55 -10.93 -13.91
CA LYS A 216 -5.37 -11.77 -14.18
C LYS A 216 -5.11 -12.81 -13.10
N LEU A 217 -5.15 -12.40 -11.82
CA LEU A 217 -4.69 -13.20 -10.68
C LEU A 217 -5.78 -14.08 -10.10
N LYS A 218 -7.04 -13.65 -10.19
CA LYS A 218 -8.22 -14.40 -9.73
C LYS A 218 -8.07 -14.98 -8.32
N PRO A 219 -7.62 -14.18 -7.33
CA PRO A 219 -7.29 -14.71 -6.01
C PRO A 219 -8.53 -15.22 -5.28
N THR A 220 -8.35 -16.09 -4.28
CA THR A 220 -9.48 -16.55 -3.45
C THR A 220 -10.13 -15.37 -2.71
N TYR A 221 -9.32 -14.46 -2.18
CA TYR A 221 -9.75 -13.25 -1.49
C TYR A 221 -9.10 -12.00 -2.07
N TRP A 222 -9.90 -10.94 -2.16
CA TRP A 222 -9.42 -9.59 -2.47
C TRP A 222 -9.88 -8.62 -1.39
N PHE A 223 -8.94 -7.90 -0.76
CA PHE A 223 -9.25 -6.93 0.27
C PHE A 223 -8.84 -5.51 -0.13
N SER A 224 -9.71 -4.54 0.16
CA SER A 224 -9.48 -3.12 -0.10
C SER A 224 -9.99 -2.19 0.98
N ALA A 225 -9.67 -0.90 0.89
CA ALA A 225 -10.09 0.13 1.84
C ALA A 225 -10.39 1.45 1.12
N HIS A 226 -9.79 2.56 1.55
CA HIS A 226 -9.84 3.91 0.97
C HIS A 226 -11.21 4.61 1.02
N LEU A 227 -12.27 3.98 0.50
CA LEU A 227 -13.60 4.59 0.34
C LEU A 227 -14.42 4.70 1.65
N HIS A 228 -13.83 4.39 2.80
CA HIS A 228 -14.41 4.52 4.14
C HIS A 228 -15.82 3.95 4.27
N CYS A 229 -16.04 2.76 3.72
CA CYS A 229 -17.29 2.03 3.86
C CYS A 229 -17.07 0.52 3.69
N LYS A 230 -17.93 -0.27 4.34
CA LYS A 230 -17.92 -1.72 4.14
C LYS A 230 -18.70 -2.10 2.90
N PHE A 231 -18.05 -2.81 1.99
CA PHE A 231 -18.69 -3.41 0.82
C PHE A 231 -18.20 -4.83 0.59
N ALA A 232 -19.09 -5.72 0.21
CA ALA A 232 -18.77 -7.11 -0.08
C ALA A 232 -19.32 -7.47 -1.45
N ALA A 233 -18.51 -8.19 -2.23
CA ALA A 233 -18.84 -8.60 -3.58
C ALA A 233 -18.33 -10.02 -3.84
N SER A 234 -18.87 -10.67 -4.87
CA SER A 234 -18.40 -11.98 -5.34
C SER A 234 -18.19 -11.94 -6.83
N VAL A 235 -16.93 -12.08 -7.25
CA VAL A 235 -16.51 -11.96 -8.64
C VAL A 235 -16.39 -13.34 -9.23
N GLN A 236 -17.28 -13.68 -10.17
CA GLN A 236 -17.27 -14.96 -10.88
C GLN A 236 -16.35 -14.86 -12.09
N HIS A 237 -15.27 -15.64 -12.11
CA HIS A 237 -14.28 -15.61 -13.19
C HIS A 237 -14.64 -16.57 -14.32
N GLY A 238 -15.51 -16.13 -15.21
CA GLY A 238 -16.03 -16.96 -16.30
C GLY A 238 -17.06 -18.00 -15.83
N GLU A 239 -17.77 -18.61 -16.78
CA GLU A 239 -18.81 -19.59 -16.49
C GLU A 239 -18.23 -20.85 -15.83
N GLY A 240 -18.66 -21.15 -14.60
CA GLY A 240 -18.15 -22.29 -13.81
C GLY A 240 -16.72 -22.14 -13.29
N GLY A 241 -16.09 -20.97 -13.45
CA GLY A 241 -14.74 -20.70 -12.95
C GLY A 241 -14.67 -20.39 -11.44
N PRO A 242 -13.48 -20.05 -10.93
CA PRO A 242 -13.30 -19.70 -9.52
C PRO A 242 -14.03 -18.40 -9.16
N ILE A 243 -14.31 -18.22 -7.87
CA ILE A 243 -14.93 -17.02 -7.32
C ILE A 243 -13.93 -16.31 -6.42
N THR A 244 -13.69 -15.03 -6.70
CA THR A 244 -12.99 -14.15 -5.75
C THR A 244 -14.00 -13.53 -4.78
N LYS A 245 -13.74 -13.67 -3.49
CA LYS A 245 -14.50 -12.99 -2.43
C LYS A 245 -13.86 -11.64 -2.17
N PHE A 246 -14.55 -10.57 -2.56
CA PHE A 246 -14.11 -9.20 -2.33
C PHE A 246 -14.70 -8.65 -1.04
N LEU A 247 -13.87 -7.97 -0.25
CA LEU A 247 -14.30 -7.21 0.92
C LEU A 247 -13.52 -5.91 1.01
N ALA A 248 -14.25 -4.81 1.10
CA ALA A 248 -13.73 -3.52 1.52
C ALA A 248 -14.20 -3.14 2.91
N LEU A 249 -13.36 -2.43 3.66
CA LEU A 249 -13.61 -2.03 5.05
C LEU A 249 -13.41 -0.53 5.25
N ASP A 250 -14.02 -0.02 6.32
CA ASP A 250 -13.93 1.38 6.74
C ASP A 250 -12.60 1.68 7.48
N LYS A 251 -12.35 2.93 7.85
CA LYS A 251 -11.28 3.33 8.77
C LYS A 251 -11.64 3.07 10.23
N CYS A 252 -10.64 2.92 11.10
CA CYS A 252 -10.85 2.79 12.54
C CYS A 252 -11.56 4.04 13.11
N ARG A 253 -12.85 3.91 13.43
CA ARG A 253 -13.67 4.97 14.06
C ARG A 253 -14.87 4.39 14.81
N PRO A 254 -15.44 5.12 15.79
CA PRO A 254 -16.65 4.69 16.49
C PRO A 254 -17.79 4.34 15.53
N GLY A 255 -18.38 3.14 15.70
CA GLY A 255 -19.46 2.65 14.83
C GLY A 255 -19.03 2.23 13.41
N GLY A 256 -17.78 2.46 13.04
CA GLY A 256 -17.21 2.08 11.75
C GLY A 256 -17.08 0.56 11.58
N ARG A 257 -17.20 0.09 10.34
CA ARG A 257 -17.01 -1.33 9.99
C ARG A 257 -15.61 -1.55 9.42
N PHE A 258 -14.61 -1.34 10.27
CA PHE A 258 -13.20 -1.28 9.88
C PHE A 258 -12.45 -2.61 10.00
N LEU A 259 -13.05 -3.59 10.68
CA LEU A 259 -12.40 -4.86 11.00
C LEU A 259 -13.30 -6.06 10.67
N GLN A 260 -12.73 -7.10 10.07
CA GLN A 260 -13.39 -8.39 9.89
C GLN A 260 -12.41 -9.55 10.09
N ILE A 261 -12.82 -10.57 10.84
CA ILE A 261 -12.05 -11.81 10.99
C ILE A 261 -12.60 -12.87 10.05
N ILE A 262 -11.72 -13.58 9.38
CA ILE A 262 -12.03 -14.70 8.49
C ILE A 262 -11.18 -15.92 8.88
N ASP A 263 -11.72 -17.09 8.56
CA ASP A 263 -10.99 -18.35 8.64
C ASP A 263 -10.53 -18.74 7.22
N VAL A 264 -9.22 -18.89 7.05
CA VAL A 264 -8.58 -19.33 5.81
C VAL A 264 -8.02 -20.74 6.02
N GLU A 265 -8.29 -21.61 5.06
CA GLU A 265 -7.74 -22.97 5.04
C GLU A 265 -6.24 -22.88 4.79
N ALA A 266 -5.45 -23.38 5.74
CA ALA A 266 -3.99 -23.33 5.73
C ALA A 266 -3.46 -24.63 6.33
N GLY A 267 -2.26 -25.04 5.90
CA GLY A 267 -1.53 -26.17 6.47
C GLY A 267 -1.14 -25.98 7.93
N PRO A 268 -0.56 -27.00 8.57
CA PRO A 268 -0.10 -26.89 9.95
C PRO A 268 1.04 -25.86 10.07
N GLY A 269 1.00 -25.05 11.12
CA GLY A 269 2.05 -24.06 11.43
C GLY A 269 3.42 -24.70 11.75
N PRO A 270 4.45 -23.87 12.04
CA PRO A 270 4.36 -22.46 12.43
C PRO A 270 4.08 -21.52 11.26
N TYR A 271 3.29 -20.48 11.52
CA TYR A 271 3.02 -19.42 10.55
C TYR A 271 4.07 -18.31 10.70
N ALA A 272 4.87 -18.12 9.66
CA ALA A 272 5.88 -17.08 9.59
C ALA A 272 5.97 -16.54 8.17
N ILE A 273 6.42 -15.29 8.04
CA ILE A 273 6.67 -14.66 6.74
C ILE A 273 7.90 -15.29 6.09
N SER A 274 7.77 -15.65 4.81
CA SER A 274 8.87 -16.06 3.95
C SER A 274 8.73 -15.46 2.54
N TYR A 275 9.85 -15.30 1.86
CA TYR A 275 9.88 -14.84 0.48
C TYR A 275 9.21 -15.85 -0.46
N ASP A 276 8.47 -15.31 -1.43
CA ASP A 276 7.88 -16.08 -2.51
C ASP A 276 8.88 -16.26 -3.67
N GLU A 277 9.10 -17.51 -4.11
CA GLU A 277 10.09 -17.85 -5.15
C GLU A 277 9.78 -17.16 -6.49
N GLU A 278 8.52 -17.18 -6.92
CA GLU A 278 8.08 -16.55 -8.17
C GLU A 278 8.28 -15.04 -8.12
N TRP A 279 7.90 -14.40 -7.02
CA TRP A 279 8.08 -12.95 -6.86
C TRP A 279 9.54 -12.53 -6.87
N LEU A 280 10.42 -13.29 -6.20
CA LEU A 280 11.87 -13.04 -6.26
C LEU A 280 12.41 -13.16 -7.70
N ALA A 281 11.91 -14.14 -8.47
CA ALA A 281 12.29 -14.31 -9.87
C ALA A 281 11.81 -13.15 -10.76
N ILE A 282 10.57 -12.69 -10.56
CA ILE A 282 10.00 -11.51 -11.23
C ILE A 282 10.83 -10.27 -10.88
N THR A 283 11.16 -10.06 -9.61
CA THR A 283 12.00 -8.95 -9.17
C THR A 283 13.38 -8.99 -9.83
N ARG A 284 14.05 -10.15 -9.85
CA ARG A 284 15.34 -10.32 -10.53
C ARG A 284 15.27 -9.99 -12.02
N LYS A 285 14.18 -10.37 -12.69
CA LYS A 285 13.98 -10.08 -14.12
C LYS A 285 13.84 -8.59 -14.42
N PHE A 286 13.17 -7.84 -13.55
CA PHE A 286 12.74 -6.46 -13.84
C PHE A 286 13.56 -5.38 -13.12
N ASN A 287 14.34 -5.70 -12.10
CA ASN A 287 15.10 -4.74 -11.30
C ASN A 287 15.95 -3.77 -12.16
N SER A 288 16.62 -4.27 -13.19
CA SER A 288 17.49 -3.46 -14.05
C SER A 288 16.76 -2.39 -14.87
N ILE A 289 15.42 -2.45 -14.94
CA ILE A 289 14.59 -1.49 -15.66
C ILE A 289 13.63 -0.72 -14.74
N LEU A 290 13.86 -0.74 -13.42
CA LEU A 290 13.13 0.08 -12.45
C LEU A 290 13.15 1.55 -12.91
N PRO A 291 12.00 2.14 -13.29
CA PRO A 291 11.98 3.50 -13.81
C PRO A 291 12.05 4.49 -12.65
N LEU A 292 13.15 5.23 -12.54
CA LEU A 292 13.38 6.22 -11.47
C LEU A 292 13.28 7.67 -11.96
N THR A 293 12.75 7.87 -13.17
CA THR A 293 12.57 9.20 -13.78
C THR A 293 11.13 9.35 -14.26
N VAL A 294 10.77 10.53 -14.76
CA VAL A 294 9.45 10.78 -15.38
C VAL A 294 9.22 9.98 -16.67
N LYS A 295 10.23 9.23 -17.15
CA LYS A 295 10.13 8.42 -18.37
C LYS A 295 9.51 7.06 -18.05
N ASN A 296 8.74 6.55 -19.02
CA ASN A 296 8.10 5.24 -18.90
C ASN A 296 9.14 4.10 -18.77
N ALA A 297 8.72 3.00 -18.13
CA ALA A 297 9.50 1.77 -18.07
C ALA A 297 9.79 1.20 -19.47
N LYS A 298 11.02 0.73 -19.68
CA LYS A 298 11.46 0.11 -20.94
C LYS A 298 11.39 -1.42 -20.85
N PHE A 299 10.18 -1.99 -20.89
CA PHE A 299 9.97 -3.42 -20.68
C PHE A 299 10.76 -4.33 -21.64
N GLY A 300 10.97 -3.90 -22.89
CA GLY A 300 11.78 -4.63 -23.88
C GLY A 300 13.29 -4.68 -23.59
N ALA A 301 13.78 -3.94 -22.59
CA ALA A 301 15.19 -3.93 -22.19
C ALA A 301 15.53 -4.94 -21.08
N SER A 302 14.54 -5.69 -20.57
CA SER A 302 14.81 -6.78 -19.62
C SER A 302 15.60 -7.88 -20.29
N GLN A 303 16.74 -8.25 -19.69
CA GLN A 303 17.76 -9.08 -20.34
C GLN A 303 17.56 -10.59 -20.10
N HIS A 304 16.78 -10.97 -19.09
CA HIS A 304 16.71 -12.35 -18.62
C HIS A 304 15.38 -13.03 -19.00
N ALA A 305 15.47 -14.26 -19.48
CA ALA A 305 14.31 -15.13 -19.61
C ALA A 305 13.74 -15.44 -18.20
N MET A 306 12.42 -15.56 -18.09
CA MET A 306 11.77 -15.78 -16.79
C MET A 306 12.20 -17.11 -16.16
N GLN A 307 12.36 -18.16 -16.97
CA GLN A 307 12.76 -19.48 -16.50
C GLN A 307 14.16 -19.46 -15.87
N ASP A 308 15.12 -18.76 -16.50
CA ASP A 308 16.47 -18.61 -15.96
C ASP A 308 16.45 -17.91 -14.59
N CYS A 309 15.62 -16.87 -14.44
CA CYS A 309 15.43 -16.20 -13.15
C CYS A 309 14.86 -17.14 -12.09
N ARG A 310 13.84 -17.95 -12.42
CA ARG A 310 13.23 -18.92 -11.48
C ARG A 310 14.24 -19.96 -11.01
N ASP A 311 14.96 -20.59 -11.94
CA ASP A 311 15.93 -21.64 -11.61
C ASP A 311 17.09 -21.10 -10.77
N TRP A 312 17.53 -19.88 -11.06
CA TRP A 312 18.54 -19.18 -10.27
C TRP A 312 18.06 -18.89 -8.85
N VAL A 313 16.85 -18.32 -8.70
CA VAL A 313 16.27 -17.98 -7.39
C VAL A 313 16.04 -19.23 -6.55
N ARG A 314 15.53 -20.32 -7.15
CA ARG A 314 15.35 -21.60 -6.46
C ARG A 314 16.67 -22.09 -5.84
N THR A 315 17.75 -22.05 -6.62
CA THR A 315 19.09 -22.44 -6.15
C THR A 315 19.56 -21.54 -5.00
N ARG A 316 19.29 -20.23 -5.07
CA ARG A 316 19.62 -19.31 -3.99
C ARG A 316 18.82 -19.56 -2.71
N LEU A 317 17.52 -19.76 -2.82
CA LEU A 317 16.66 -20.05 -1.66
C LEU A 317 17.04 -21.38 -0.99
N GLN A 318 17.46 -22.39 -1.75
CA GLN A 318 17.99 -23.64 -1.19
C GLN A 318 19.28 -23.42 -0.38
N ALA A 319 20.13 -22.49 -0.80
CA ALA A 319 21.41 -22.22 -0.16
C ALA A 319 21.32 -21.23 1.03
N LYS A 320 20.41 -20.26 0.98
CA LYS A 320 20.33 -19.13 1.92
C LYS A 320 19.06 -19.12 2.78
N GLY A 321 18.06 -19.91 2.41
CA GLY A 321 16.72 -19.87 3.02
C GLY A 321 15.84 -18.77 2.43
N SER A 322 14.56 -18.79 2.82
CA SER A 322 13.52 -17.87 2.36
C SER A 322 13.07 -16.88 3.43
N LYS A 323 13.66 -16.89 4.63
CA LYS A 323 13.27 -15.98 5.70
C LYS A 323 13.80 -14.56 5.41
N PRO A 324 12.98 -13.50 5.51
CA PRO A 324 13.48 -12.14 5.51
C PRO A 324 14.45 -11.90 6.66
N CYS A 325 15.39 -10.97 6.47
CA CYS A 325 16.24 -10.49 7.56
C CYS A 325 15.39 -9.83 8.66
N GLU A 326 15.98 -9.66 9.85
CA GLU A 326 15.30 -9.03 10.98
C GLU A 326 15.14 -7.51 10.78
N PHE A 327 14.24 -6.91 11.55
CA PHE A 327 14.01 -5.46 11.56
C PHE A 327 15.29 -4.67 11.88
N ALA A 328 15.50 -3.57 11.15
CA ALA A 328 16.58 -2.62 11.38
C ALA A 328 16.05 -1.18 11.44
N ARG A 329 16.43 -0.43 12.47
CA ARG A 329 16.13 1.00 12.58
C ARG A 329 17.06 1.81 11.68
N THR A 330 16.49 2.73 10.91
CA THR A 330 17.20 3.57 9.93
C THR A 330 17.09 5.08 10.20
N ALA A 331 16.18 5.47 11.09
CA ALA A 331 15.99 6.85 11.54
C ALA A 331 15.83 6.96 13.07
N PRO A 332 16.09 8.13 13.68
CA PRO A 332 15.75 8.42 15.07
C PRO A 332 14.26 8.20 15.36
N CYS A 333 13.94 7.82 16.59
CA CYS A 333 12.54 7.68 17.03
C CYS A 333 12.02 9.05 17.52
N TYR A 334 10.72 9.29 17.36
CA TYR A 334 10.05 10.40 18.03
C TYR A 334 10.30 10.35 19.55
N ASP A 335 10.60 11.51 20.14
CA ASP A 335 10.65 11.70 21.59
C ASP A 335 9.65 12.79 22.00
N PRO A 336 8.53 12.45 22.66
CA PRO A 336 7.57 13.43 23.14
C PRO A 336 8.17 14.49 24.09
N SER A 337 9.30 14.18 24.73
CA SER A 337 9.99 15.07 25.68
C SER A 337 11.01 16.01 25.03
N HIS A 338 11.47 15.72 23.81
CA HIS A 338 12.45 16.52 23.08
C HIS A 338 12.05 16.66 21.61
N ARG A 339 11.65 17.87 21.20
CA ARG A 339 11.40 18.14 19.78
C ARG A 339 12.72 18.33 19.04
N THR A 340 13.09 17.35 18.23
CA THR A 340 14.21 17.46 17.30
C THR A 340 13.76 18.22 16.05
N TYR A 341 14.31 19.43 15.86
CA TYR A 341 13.92 20.31 14.75
C TYR A 341 14.80 20.21 13.50
N ASN A 342 15.84 19.38 13.48
CA ASN A 342 16.82 19.38 12.39
C ASN A 342 17.41 17.99 12.13
N ASP A 343 16.69 17.15 11.40
CA ASP A 343 17.34 16.16 10.55
C ASP A 343 16.62 16.16 9.21
N THR A 344 17.30 16.65 8.18
CA THR A 344 16.78 16.52 6.81
C THR A 344 16.81 15.04 6.49
N ALA A 345 15.64 14.44 6.26
CA ALA A 345 15.51 13.05 5.85
C ALA A 345 16.18 12.87 4.48
N GLY A 346 17.47 12.56 4.49
CA GLY A 346 18.22 12.14 3.31
C GLY A 346 17.75 10.77 2.84
N LEU A 347 18.17 10.38 1.62
CA LEU A 347 17.98 9.03 1.14
C LEU A 347 18.81 8.07 2.00
N VAL A 348 18.14 7.25 2.81
CA VAL A 348 18.76 6.22 3.65
C VAL A 348 18.72 4.88 2.91
N ARG A 349 19.85 4.17 2.86
CA ARG A 349 19.86 2.78 2.45
C ARG A 349 19.42 1.91 3.61
N ASN A 350 18.33 1.16 3.42
CA ASN A 350 17.83 0.26 4.46
C ASN A 350 18.61 -1.06 4.42
N PRO A 351 19.20 -1.53 5.55
CA PRO A 351 19.91 -2.80 5.59
C PRO A 351 19.06 -4.00 5.14
N GLN A 352 17.74 -3.93 5.33
CA GLN A 352 16.82 -4.98 4.89
C GLN A 352 16.71 -5.03 3.37
N THR A 353 16.61 -3.86 2.73
CA THR A 353 16.60 -3.73 1.26
C THR A 353 17.94 -4.13 0.66
N GLU A 354 19.05 -3.76 1.31
CA GLU A 354 20.39 -4.20 0.89
C GLU A 354 20.52 -5.73 0.97
N SER A 355 20.08 -6.35 2.07
CA SER A 355 20.10 -7.80 2.22
C SER A 355 19.21 -8.50 1.19
N TYR A 356 18.04 -7.95 0.87
CA TYR A 356 17.15 -8.48 -0.16
C TYR A 356 17.79 -8.46 -1.55
N LEU A 357 18.44 -7.35 -1.90
CA LEU A 357 19.13 -7.21 -3.19
C LEU A 357 20.41 -8.05 -3.25
N GLU A 358 21.13 -8.20 -2.14
CA GLU A 358 22.29 -9.08 -2.03
C GLU A 358 21.89 -10.56 -2.24
N LEU A 359 20.79 -11.00 -1.63
CA LEU A 359 20.22 -12.34 -1.86
C LEU A 359 19.98 -12.60 -3.36
N LEU A 360 19.56 -11.56 -4.08
CA LEU A 360 19.28 -11.61 -5.50
C LEU A 360 20.44 -11.21 -6.40
N GLU A 361 21.62 -10.86 -5.88
CA GLU A 361 22.75 -10.29 -6.63
C GLU A 361 22.35 -9.14 -7.57
N LEU A 362 21.54 -8.23 -7.04
CA LEU A 362 21.02 -7.07 -7.77
C LEU A 362 21.68 -5.77 -7.29
N PRO A 363 21.84 -4.77 -8.16
CA PRO A 363 22.31 -3.45 -7.75
C PRO A 363 21.24 -2.73 -6.92
N TYR A 364 21.69 -1.92 -5.98
CA TYR A 364 20.86 -0.95 -5.27
C TYR A 364 20.60 0.27 -6.17
N LEU A 365 19.34 0.51 -6.52
CA LEU A 365 18.94 1.59 -7.45
C LEU A 365 18.18 2.73 -6.77
N LEU A 366 17.69 2.57 -5.54
CA LEU A 366 16.73 3.52 -4.94
C LEU A 366 17.34 4.89 -4.60
N ASP A 367 18.67 5.00 -4.58
CA ASP A 367 19.43 6.22 -4.36
C ASP A 367 19.97 6.87 -5.64
N ASP A 368 19.61 6.34 -6.82
CA ASP A 368 20.11 6.83 -8.09
C ASP A 368 19.53 8.23 -8.39
N LYS A 369 20.41 9.24 -8.39
CA LYS A 369 20.06 10.68 -8.45
C LYS A 369 19.94 11.22 -9.88
N PHE A 370 20.07 10.38 -10.90
CA PHE A 370 20.13 10.86 -12.28
C PHE A 370 18.79 11.47 -12.71
N GLU A 371 18.78 12.80 -12.86
CA GLU A 371 17.72 13.69 -13.39
C GLU A 371 16.72 14.35 -12.40
N SER A 372 16.84 14.21 -11.08
CA SER A 372 15.88 14.86 -10.15
C SER A 372 16.00 16.40 -10.06
N ILE A 373 17.14 16.98 -10.46
CA ILE A 373 17.43 18.42 -10.25
C ILE A 373 16.81 19.34 -11.32
N GLN A 374 16.48 18.85 -12.51
CA GLN A 374 15.99 19.72 -13.60
C GLN A 374 14.46 19.88 -13.64
N VAL A 375 13.71 18.91 -13.11
CA VAL A 375 12.23 18.88 -13.20
C VAL A 375 11.58 19.80 -12.16
N ALA A 376 12.17 19.94 -10.96
CA ALA A 376 11.65 20.78 -9.89
C ALA A 376 11.51 22.28 -10.30
N ASN A 377 12.32 22.75 -11.24
CA ASN A 377 12.29 24.14 -11.71
C ASN A 377 11.32 24.41 -12.87
N HIS A 378 10.83 23.38 -13.56
CA HIS A 378 9.97 23.57 -14.75
C HIS A 378 8.46 23.48 -14.45
N GLN A 379 8.06 22.89 -13.33
CA GLN A 379 6.63 22.77 -12.95
C GLN A 379 6.15 23.87 -11.99
N ALA A 380 7.07 24.60 -11.34
CA ALA A 380 6.72 25.69 -10.42
C ALA A 380 6.16 26.95 -11.12
N SER A 381 6.20 27.03 -12.46
CA SER A 381 5.79 28.22 -13.22
C SER A 381 4.34 28.22 -13.71
N SER A 382 3.55 27.18 -13.41
CA SER A 382 2.16 27.10 -13.88
C SER A 382 1.26 26.47 -12.83
N ILE A 383 0.79 27.26 -11.86
CA ILE A 383 -0.51 27.17 -11.19
C ILE A 383 -0.66 28.44 -10.34
N GLN A 384 -1.71 29.23 -10.60
CA GLN A 384 -2.12 30.36 -9.76
C GLN A 384 -2.87 29.81 -8.54
N GLN A 385 -2.55 30.33 -7.36
CA GLN A 385 -3.20 30.03 -6.08
C GLN A 385 -4.42 30.94 -5.90
N ASP A 386 -5.52 30.37 -5.39
CA ASP A 386 -6.51 31.10 -4.57
C ASP A 386 -6.79 30.30 -3.28
N PRO A 387 -7.10 30.96 -2.14
CA PRO A 387 -7.30 30.28 -0.86
C PRO A 387 -8.78 30.25 -0.44
N LEU A 388 -9.30 29.11 0.01
CA LEU A 388 -10.55 29.06 0.77
C LEU A 388 -10.50 28.08 1.96
N ASP A 389 -10.86 28.63 3.12
CA ASP A 389 -11.18 27.92 4.36
C ASP A 389 -12.65 27.47 4.33
N GLY A 390 -12.91 26.22 4.71
CA GLY A 390 -14.24 25.65 4.96
C GLY A 390 -14.15 24.50 5.96
N GLU A 391 -15.03 24.52 6.97
CA GLU A 391 -15.03 23.59 8.10
C GLU A 391 -15.71 22.26 7.78
N SER A 392 -14.99 21.14 7.95
CA SER A 392 -15.56 19.81 8.20
C SER A 392 -14.63 19.01 9.13
N GLU A 393 -15.22 18.19 10.02
CA GLU A 393 -14.52 17.40 11.05
C GLU A 393 -13.97 16.04 10.52
N GLU A 394 -13.94 15.82 9.20
CA GLU A 394 -13.34 14.62 8.61
C GLU A 394 -12.13 14.99 7.73
N ILE A 395 -11.02 14.25 7.87
CA ILE A 395 -9.89 14.33 6.93
C ILE A 395 -10.45 14.02 5.53
N PRO A 396 -10.41 14.97 4.58
CA PRO A 396 -10.95 14.75 3.25
C PRO A 396 -10.17 13.64 2.53
N ILE A 397 -10.86 12.90 1.67
CA ILE A 397 -10.19 12.02 0.70
C ILE A 397 -9.76 12.97 -0.42
N ASP A 398 -8.46 13.28 -0.51
CA ASP A 398 -7.87 14.31 -1.39
C ASP A 398 -8.29 14.15 -2.88
N ASP A 399 -8.78 12.98 -3.29
CA ASP A 399 -9.28 12.69 -4.65
C ASP A 399 -10.76 13.04 -4.87
N VAL A 400 -11.53 13.28 -3.80
CA VAL A 400 -12.95 13.71 -3.87
C VAL A 400 -13.04 15.24 -3.92
N ASP A 401 -12.11 15.93 -3.28
CA ASP A 401 -12.10 17.40 -3.18
C ASP A 401 -11.72 18.11 -4.49
N GLU A 402 -10.93 17.49 -5.39
CA GLU A 402 -10.68 18.06 -6.74
C GLU A 402 -11.99 18.28 -7.54
N LEU A 403 -13.10 17.62 -7.16
CA LEU A 403 -14.40 17.73 -7.82
C LEU A 403 -15.48 18.45 -6.99
N GLU A 404 -15.37 18.50 -5.66
CA GLU A 404 -16.25 19.39 -4.85
C GLU A 404 -15.97 20.85 -5.19
N GLU A 405 -14.71 21.25 -5.39
CA GLU A 405 -14.35 22.60 -5.84
C GLU A 405 -14.88 22.94 -7.26
N LEU A 406 -15.00 21.94 -8.16
CA LEU A 406 -15.55 22.14 -9.51
C LEU A 406 -17.09 22.17 -9.53
N ALA A 407 -17.74 21.46 -8.61
CA ALA A 407 -19.20 21.44 -8.49
C ALA A 407 -19.74 22.74 -7.85
N GLU A 408 -19.00 23.37 -6.94
CA GLU A 408 -19.36 24.70 -6.41
C GLU A 408 -19.16 25.82 -7.44
N TYR A 409 -18.15 25.69 -8.32
CA TYR A 409 -17.92 26.64 -9.43
C TYR A 409 -19.02 26.63 -10.52
N GLU A 410 -19.64 25.49 -10.81
CA GLU A 410 -20.72 25.41 -11.82
C GLU A 410 -22.07 25.94 -11.29
N VAL A 411 -22.28 25.99 -9.97
CA VAL A 411 -23.54 26.50 -9.37
C VAL A 411 -23.53 28.02 -9.23
N GLU A 412 -22.37 28.67 -9.15
CA GLU A 412 -22.28 30.14 -9.05
C GLU A 412 -22.34 30.89 -10.40
N HIS A 413 -22.42 30.18 -11.54
CA HIS A 413 -22.47 30.80 -12.89
C HIS A 413 -23.74 30.53 -13.70
N GLU A 414 -24.78 29.94 -13.08
CA GLU A 414 -26.15 29.92 -13.61
C GLU A 414 -27.14 30.57 -12.62
N GLY A 415 -26.94 31.87 -12.36
CA GLY A 415 -27.85 32.74 -11.60
C GLY A 415 -28.10 34.07 -12.30
#